data_AF-A0A7Y1Y8R2-F1
#
_entry.id   AF-A0A7Y1Y8R2-F1
#
_cell.length_a   1.000
_cell.length_b   1.000
_cell.length_c   1.000
_cell.angle_alpha   90.00
_cell.angle_beta   90.00
_cell.angle_gamma   90.00
#
_symmetry.space_group_name_H-M   'P 1'
#
loop_
_entity.id
_entity.type
_entity.pdbx_description
1 polymer ?
#
loop_
_entity_poly.entity_id
_entity_poly.type
_entity_poly.pdbx_seq_one_letter_code
_entity_poly.pdbx_strand_id
1 'polypeptide(L)'
;MTDQASKAQRLRELHHGESPLLLPNPWDIGSARLFASLGFQALATTSSGHAATLGRLDGGVSRDEALAHAAAIVAATDLPVSADLENCFADDPAGVADTVALAVAAGLAGCSVEDHTGDPDDP
;
A
#
# COMPACT_ATOMS: atom_id res chain seq x y z
N MET A 1 -5.46 19.61 -0.39
CA MET A 1 -4.83 18.31 -0.66
C MET A 1 -3.35 18.45 -0.40
N THR A 2 -2.82 17.64 0.51
CA THR A 2 -1.39 17.56 0.81
C THR A 2 -0.70 16.79 -0.32
N ASP A 3 0.47 17.25 -0.79
CA ASP A 3 1.23 16.51 -1.81
C ASP A 3 1.81 15.19 -1.29
N GLN A 4 2.21 14.31 -2.21
CA GLN A 4 2.71 12.97 -1.87
C GLN A 4 3.97 13.02 -1.00
N ALA A 5 4.89 13.97 -1.26
CA ALA A 5 6.13 14.10 -0.51
C ALA A 5 5.86 14.46 0.97
N SER A 6 4.90 15.34 1.21
CA SER A 6 4.43 15.70 2.55
C SER A 6 3.77 14.52 3.26
N LYS A 7 2.98 13.70 2.54
CA LYS A 7 2.41 12.46 3.11
C LYS A 7 3.50 11.45 3.47
N ALA A 8 4.53 11.27 2.63
CA ALA A 8 5.68 10.41 2.92
C ALA A 8 6.47 10.89 4.14
N GLN A 9 6.73 12.20 4.23
CA GLN A 9 7.38 12.80 5.39
C GLN A 9 6.55 12.60 6.67
N ARG A 10 5.23 12.78 6.61
CA ARG A 10 4.32 12.52 7.74
C ARG A 10 4.36 11.05 8.16
N LEU A 11 4.32 10.12 7.20
CA LEU A 11 4.42 8.69 7.49
C LEU A 11 5.74 8.38 8.21
N ARG A 12 6.87 8.94 7.75
CA ARG A 12 8.17 8.80 8.42
C ARG A 12 8.15 9.34 9.86
N GLU A 13 7.57 10.51 10.09
CA GLU A 13 7.46 11.08 11.44
C GLU A 13 6.64 10.19 12.38
N LEU A 14 5.57 9.56 11.88
CA LEU A 14 4.75 8.64 12.65
C LEU A 14 5.51 7.40 13.13
N HIS A 15 6.58 6.98 12.43
CA HIS A 15 7.44 5.87 12.87
C HIS A 15 8.34 6.24 14.07
N HIS A 16 8.53 7.54 14.32
CA HIS A 16 9.41 8.03 15.38
C HIS A 16 8.62 8.57 16.59
N GLY A 17 7.32 8.28 16.68
CA GLY A 17 6.48 8.64 17.82
C GLY A 17 6.80 7.84 19.09
N GLU A 18 6.29 8.32 20.24
CA GLU A 18 6.48 7.66 21.54
C GLU A 18 5.72 6.33 21.68
N SER A 19 4.71 6.11 20.83
CA SER A 19 3.88 4.90 20.81
C SER A 19 3.96 4.23 19.44
N PRO A 20 3.82 2.89 19.37
CA PRO A 20 3.75 2.18 18.10
C PRO A 20 2.66 2.76 17.19
N LEU A 21 2.98 2.92 15.89
CA LEU A 21 2.01 3.33 14.89
C LEU A 21 1.03 2.19 14.63
N LEU A 22 -0.25 2.43 14.90
CA LEU A 22 -1.33 1.54 14.44
C LEU A 22 -1.67 1.86 12.98
N LEU A 23 -1.54 0.85 12.12
CA LEU A 23 -1.66 0.98 10.67
C LEU A 23 -2.70 -0.03 10.13
N PRO A 24 -4.01 0.31 10.14
CA PRO A 24 -5.05 -0.61 9.70
C PRO A 24 -5.07 -0.74 8.17
N ASN A 25 -5.60 -1.87 7.70
CA ASN A 25 -5.61 -2.23 6.29
C ASN A 25 -7.01 -2.14 5.66
N PRO A 26 -7.42 -1.01 5.05
CA PRO A 26 -8.65 -0.97 4.27
C PRO A 26 -8.54 -1.80 2.98
N TRP A 27 -9.61 -2.52 2.66
CA TRP A 27 -9.75 -3.27 1.41
C TRP A 27 -10.63 -2.55 0.38
N ASP A 28 -11.27 -1.43 0.75
CA ASP A 28 -12.09 -0.61 -0.14
C ASP A 28 -12.16 0.88 0.32
N ILE A 29 -12.85 1.71 -0.47
CA ILE A 29 -13.04 3.15 -0.17
C ILE A 29 -13.83 3.35 1.15
N GLY A 30 -14.78 2.47 1.44
CA GLY A 30 -15.66 2.59 2.61
C GLY A 30 -14.88 2.39 3.91
N SER A 31 -14.10 1.31 3.99
CA SER A 31 -13.21 0.99 5.11
C SER A 31 -12.12 2.04 5.29
N ALA A 32 -11.54 2.58 4.21
CA ALA A 32 -10.56 3.67 4.29
C ALA A 32 -11.13 4.92 4.97
N ARG A 33 -12.34 5.34 4.56
CA ARG A 33 -13.03 6.48 5.18
C ARG A 33 -13.44 6.20 6.62
N LEU A 34 -13.87 4.97 6.91
CA LEU A 34 -14.22 4.55 8.27
C LEU A 34 -13.00 4.64 9.19
N PHE A 35 -11.85 4.07 8.80
CA PHE A 35 -10.62 4.15 9.59
C PHE A 35 -10.15 5.59 9.78
N ALA A 36 -10.22 6.43 8.75
CA ALA A 36 -9.94 7.85 8.91
C ALA A 36 -10.88 8.52 9.93
N SER A 37 -12.18 8.22 9.89
CA SER A 37 -13.16 8.77 10.84
C SER A 37 -12.95 8.29 12.29
N LEU A 38 -12.33 7.12 12.48
CA LEU A 38 -11.97 6.58 13.78
C LEU A 38 -10.67 7.19 14.35
N GLY A 39 -10.00 8.06 13.60
CA GLY A 39 -8.83 8.80 14.06
C GLY A 39 -7.49 8.11 13.81
N PHE A 40 -7.44 7.06 12.99
CA PHE A 40 -6.16 6.49 12.55
C PHE A 40 -5.33 7.53 11.79
N GLN A 41 -4.01 7.45 11.94
CA GLN A 41 -3.08 8.49 11.44
C GLN A 41 -2.43 8.13 10.11
N ALA A 42 -2.54 6.87 9.68
CA ALA A 42 -2.03 6.33 8.44
C ALA A 42 -2.84 5.06 8.10
N LEU A 43 -2.76 4.61 6.85
CA LEU A 43 -3.39 3.36 6.38
C LEU A 43 -2.35 2.53 5.62
N ALA A 44 -2.60 1.23 5.46
CA ALA A 44 -1.86 0.41 4.51
C ALA A 44 -2.80 -0.37 3.59
N THR A 45 -2.47 -0.57 2.32
CA THR A 45 -3.23 -1.54 1.50
C THR A 45 -2.93 -2.97 1.97
N THR A 46 -3.62 -3.94 1.38
CA THR A 46 -3.42 -5.36 1.67
C THR A 46 -3.72 -6.16 0.40
N SER A 47 -2.77 -6.98 -0.06
CA SER A 47 -2.91 -7.84 -1.24
C SER A 47 -4.07 -8.82 -1.06
N SER A 48 -4.06 -9.59 0.02
CA SER A 48 -5.10 -10.58 0.34
C SER A 48 -6.49 -9.96 0.50
N GLY A 49 -6.58 -8.83 1.20
CA GLY A 49 -7.85 -8.13 1.38
C GLY A 49 -8.41 -7.63 0.06
N HIS A 50 -7.58 -7.05 -0.81
CA HIS A 50 -8.04 -6.63 -2.13
C HIS A 50 -8.40 -7.83 -3.03
N ALA A 51 -7.56 -8.87 -3.08
CA ALA A 51 -7.84 -10.09 -3.84
C ALA A 51 -9.18 -10.72 -3.46
N ALA A 52 -9.50 -10.77 -2.16
CA ALA A 52 -10.77 -11.29 -1.66
C ALA A 52 -11.97 -10.48 -2.18
N THR A 53 -11.86 -9.15 -2.32
CA THR A 53 -12.93 -8.32 -2.91
C THR A 53 -13.21 -8.66 -4.38
N LEU A 54 -12.22 -9.23 -5.08
CA LEU A 54 -12.32 -9.69 -6.47
C LEU A 54 -12.69 -11.18 -6.58
N GLY A 55 -12.90 -11.87 -5.45
CA GLY A 55 -13.15 -13.31 -5.42
C GLY A 55 -11.93 -14.15 -5.79
N ARG A 56 -10.71 -13.63 -5.56
CA ARG A 56 -9.43 -14.28 -5.85
C ARG A 56 -8.69 -14.61 -4.55
N LEU A 57 -7.76 -15.56 -4.64
CA LEU A 57 -6.78 -15.81 -3.59
C LEU A 57 -5.70 -14.73 -3.60
N ASP A 58 -4.98 -14.61 -2.49
CA ASP A 58 -3.79 -13.76 -2.38
C ASP A 58 -2.77 -14.09 -3.49
N GLY A 59 -2.04 -13.08 -3.97
CA GLY A 59 -1.19 -13.15 -5.17
C GLY A 59 -1.96 -13.26 -6.50
N GLY A 60 -3.29 -13.26 -6.47
CA GLY A 60 -4.15 -13.32 -7.67
C GLY A 60 -4.41 -11.96 -8.35
N VAL A 61 -3.68 -10.92 -7.96
CA VAL A 61 -3.87 -9.54 -8.40
C VAL A 61 -2.65 -9.10 -9.20
N SER A 62 -2.86 -8.43 -10.33
CA SER A 62 -1.77 -7.86 -11.12
C SER A 62 -1.25 -6.55 -10.52
N ARG A 63 -0.02 -6.17 -10.85
CA ARG A 63 0.56 -4.86 -10.48
C ARG A 63 -0.39 -3.69 -10.76
N ASP A 64 -0.98 -3.68 -11.95
CA ASP A 64 -1.84 -2.58 -12.38
C ASP A 64 -3.15 -2.53 -11.57
N GLU A 65 -3.71 -3.68 -11.22
CA GLU A 65 -4.88 -3.77 -10.32
C GLU A 65 -4.53 -3.29 -8.91
N ALA A 66 -3.38 -3.71 -8.36
CA ALA A 66 -2.92 -3.28 -7.03
C ALA A 66 -2.67 -1.77 -6.96
N LEU A 67 -2.01 -1.19 -7.98
CA LEU A 67 -1.77 0.25 -8.07
C LEU A 67 -3.05 1.06 -8.26
N ALA A 68 -4.00 0.56 -9.07
CA ALA A 68 -5.29 1.20 -9.26
C ALA A 68 -6.12 1.20 -7.96
N HIS A 69 -6.10 0.09 -7.21
CA HIS A 69 -6.72 0.00 -5.90
C HIS A 69 -6.07 0.96 -4.91
N ALA A 70 -4.75 0.96 -4.83
CA ALA A 70 -4.00 1.89 -3.98
C ALA A 70 -4.33 3.36 -4.27
N ALA A 71 -4.40 3.75 -5.55
CA ALA A 71 -4.79 5.09 -5.95
C ALA A 71 -6.22 5.44 -5.49
N ALA A 72 -7.15 4.49 -5.55
CA ALA A 72 -8.52 4.69 -5.05
C ALA A 72 -8.56 4.89 -3.53
N ILE A 73 -7.74 4.16 -2.76
CA ILE A 73 -7.61 4.33 -1.31
C ILE A 73 -6.97 5.69 -0.98
N VAL A 74 -5.89 6.07 -1.68
CA VAL A 74 -5.24 7.37 -1.54
C VAL A 74 -6.21 8.53 -1.81
N ALA A 75 -7.07 8.40 -2.83
CA ALA A 75 -8.08 9.42 -3.16
C ALA A 75 -9.24 9.48 -2.14
N ALA A 76 -9.43 8.45 -1.33
CA ALA A 76 -10.52 8.37 -0.36
C ALA A 76 -10.25 9.15 0.95
N THR A 77 -9.00 9.57 1.19
CA THR A 77 -8.54 10.10 2.48
C THR A 77 -7.33 11.03 2.34
N ASP A 78 -7.18 12.00 3.26
CA ASP A 78 -5.98 12.84 3.35
C ASP A 78 -4.81 12.16 4.09
N LEU A 79 -5.05 10.99 4.69
CA LEU A 79 -4.01 10.23 5.41
C LEU A 79 -2.91 9.72 4.45
N PRO A 80 -1.67 9.54 4.96
CA PRO A 80 -0.67 8.77 4.24
C PRO A 80 -1.08 7.30 4.14
N VAL A 81 -0.83 6.71 2.97
CA VAL A 81 -1.12 5.30 2.69
C VAL A 81 0.18 4.60 2.31
N SER A 82 0.52 3.51 3.00
CA SER A 82 1.61 2.60 2.63
C SER A 82 1.05 1.47 1.77
N ALA A 83 1.66 1.15 0.64
CA ALA A 83 1.20 0.02 -0.15
C ALA A 83 1.82 -1.30 0.30
N ASP A 84 0.99 -2.33 0.34
CA ASP A 84 1.43 -3.69 0.10
C ASP A 84 1.66 -3.86 -1.41
N LEU A 85 2.91 -4.13 -1.80
CA LEU A 85 3.30 -4.32 -3.21
C LEU A 85 3.85 -5.74 -3.46
N GLU A 86 3.64 -6.69 -2.55
CA GLU A 86 4.21 -8.04 -2.66
C GLU A 86 5.73 -7.96 -2.93
N ASN A 87 6.26 -8.74 -3.88
CA ASN A 87 7.66 -8.66 -4.33
C ASN A 87 7.92 -7.50 -5.31
N CYS A 88 7.09 -6.45 -5.27
CA CYS A 88 7.00 -5.39 -6.29
C CYS A 88 6.62 -5.87 -7.70
N PHE A 89 6.10 -7.09 -7.85
CA PHE A 89 5.72 -7.69 -9.12
C PHE A 89 6.90 -7.79 -10.10
N ALA A 90 8.11 -8.00 -9.57
CA ALA A 90 9.34 -8.07 -10.34
C ALA A 90 10.44 -8.86 -9.61
N ASP A 91 11.16 -9.70 -10.34
CA ASP A 91 12.30 -10.47 -9.80
C ASP A 91 13.62 -9.70 -9.87
N ASP A 92 13.67 -8.63 -10.66
CA ASP A 92 14.87 -7.82 -10.88
C ASP A 92 14.76 -6.41 -10.28
N PRO A 93 15.88 -5.80 -9.84
CA PRO A 93 15.86 -4.48 -9.22
C PRO A 93 15.32 -3.34 -10.11
N ALA A 94 15.40 -3.46 -11.44
CA ALA A 94 14.87 -2.42 -12.34
C ALA A 94 13.34 -2.48 -12.38
N GLY A 95 12.76 -3.67 -12.44
CA GLY A 95 11.31 -3.86 -12.30
C GLY A 95 10.77 -3.38 -10.95
N VAL A 96 11.52 -3.62 -9.85
CA VAL A 96 11.18 -3.06 -8.52
C VAL A 96 11.16 -1.53 -8.56
N ALA A 97 12.20 -0.91 -9.14
CA ALA A 97 12.28 0.54 -9.25
C ALA A 97 11.13 1.14 -10.08
N ASP A 98 10.73 0.49 -11.17
CA ASP A 98 9.59 0.89 -11.99
C ASP A 98 8.28 0.83 -11.20
N THR A 99 8.03 -0.26 -10.47
CA THR A 99 6.84 -0.40 -9.62
C THR A 99 6.80 0.67 -8.53
N VAL A 100 7.93 0.97 -7.88
CA VAL A 100 8.01 2.04 -6.87
C VAL A 100 7.74 3.42 -7.49
N ALA A 101 8.26 3.70 -8.70
CA ALA A 101 7.98 4.96 -9.39
C ALA A 101 6.47 5.13 -9.70
N LEU A 102 5.82 4.04 -10.12
CA LEU A 102 4.36 4.01 -10.34
C LEU A 102 3.58 4.19 -9.02
N ALA A 103 4.04 3.59 -7.93
CA ALA A 103 3.44 3.76 -6.60
C ALA A 103 3.51 5.22 -6.11
N VAL A 104 4.64 5.90 -6.32
CA VAL A 104 4.76 7.34 -6.05
C VAL A 104 3.78 8.14 -6.91
N ALA A 105 3.66 7.82 -8.19
CA ALA A 105 2.70 8.47 -9.09
C ALA A 105 1.23 8.25 -8.67
N ALA A 106 0.92 7.11 -8.04
CA ALA A 106 -0.39 6.81 -7.45
C ALA A 106 -0.66 7.57 -6.13
N GLY A 107 0.33 8.29 -5.60
CA GLY A 107 0.19 9.10 -4.38
C GLY A 107 0.44 8.35 -3.07
N LEU A 108 1.01 7.15 -3.14
CA LEU A 108 1.39 6.36 -1.97
C LEU A 108 2.53 7.03 -1.21
N ALA A 109 2.49 6.97 0.12
CA ALA A 109 3.46 7.57 1.03
C ALA A 109 4.62 6.63 1.38
N GLY A 110 4.46 5.33 1.14
CA GLY A 110 5.44 4.28 1.39
C GLY A 110 4.97 2.96 0.79
N CYS A 111 5.79 1.92 0.92
CA CYS A 111 5.44 0.56 0.52
C CYS A 111 6.25 -0.50 1.27
N SER A 112 5.77 -1.74 1.29
CA SER A 112 6.56 -2.95 1.55
C SER A 112 7.04 -3.55 0.23
N VAL A 113 8.19 -4.23 0.30
CA VAL A 113 8.71 -5.12 -0.75
C VAL A 113 9.16 -6.38 -0.03
N GLU A 114 8.58 -7.52 -0.37
CA GLU A 114 8.95 -8.80 0.22
C GLU A 114 10.00 -9.54 -0.63
N ASP A 115 10.63 -10.53 -0.02
CA ASP A 115 11.62 -11.41 -0.62
C ASP A 115 11.02 -12.76 -1.07
N HIS A 116 9.70 -12.83 -1.24
CA HIS A 116 9.01 -14.03 -1.71
C HIS A 116 9.06 -14.14 -3.24
N THR A 117 9.55 -15.28 -3.74
CA THR A 117 9.69 -15.55 -5.17
C THR A 117 8.40 -16.11 -5.82
N GLY A 118 7.48 -16.64 -5.02
CA GLY A 118 6.33 -17.41 -5.52
C GLY A 118 6.68 -18.80 -6.08
N ASP A 119 7.96 -19.18 -6.07
CA ASP A 119 8.44 -20.50 -6.50
C ASP A 119 8.93 -21.31 -5.27
N PRO A 120 8.23 -22.38 -4.88
CA PRO A 120 8.66 -23.26 -3.77
C PRO A 120 10.03 -23.90 -3.98
N ASP A 121 10.48 -24.04 -5.23
CA ASP A 121 11.77 -24.64 -5.58
C ASP A 121 12.93 -23.63 -5.58
N ASP A 122 12.63 -22.33 -5.51
CA ASP A 122 13.59 -21.22 -5.41
C ASP A 122 13.07 -20.14 -4.43
N PRO A 123 13.02 -20.42 -3.12
CA PRO A 123 12.32 -19.59 -2.13
C PRO A 123 13.05 -18.32 -1.70
#